data_AF-W9Y0Q7-F1
#
_entry.id   AF-W9Y0Q7-F1
#
_cell.length_a   1.000
_cell.length_b   1.000
_cell.length_c   1.000
_cell.angle_alpha   90.00
_cell.angle_beta   90.00
_cell.angle_gamma   90.00
#
_symmetry.space_group_name_H-M   'P 1'
#
loop_
_entity.id
_entity.type
_entity.pdbx_description
1 polymer ?
#
loop_
_entity_poly.entity_id
_entity_poly.type
_entity_poly.pdbx_seq_one_letter_code
_entity_poly.pdbx_strand_id
1 'polypeptide(L)'
;MVSNTVTPKHVPFKDLPLHPDHPPHSAWGVWGADDQLGCLNRLTPECIKKAAAEVKTGRSIGLNWSMGEMHVPPFYRTKLKHEIFSIAENCNDDRLEFNTQTSSQWDGFRHWAFPDGRFYNGFTQAELKSGRSQRNGIQEWAKRGIVGRGVLIDYVEYAKTSAEPYDPWSATAIPVSTIQEIARKCNITFQPGDILLLRTGFVHRYESLSEAELNAKMEGQEMTYPGLKGSLESLEWLWDTQFSCVAADSPGFEVWSGLGEMEMRMHETILSGFGLPIGELFDLEELSRQCAKEQRWTFMFTSEVLNVPGGVASPPNALAIL
;
A
#
# COMPACT_ATOMS: atom_id res chain seq x y z
N MET A 1 -16.92 15.28 18.47
CA MET A 1 -18.21 14.68 18.08
C MET A 1 -17.97 13.91 16.80
N VAL A 2 -17.92 12.58 16.86
CA VAL A 2 -17.82 11.76 15.65
C VAL A 2 -19.15 11.93 14.93
N SER A 3 -19.15 12.61 13.80
CA SER A 3 -20.31 12.71 12.93
C SER A 3 -20.80 11.29 12.65
N ASN A 4 -22.07 11.00 12.95
CA ASN A 4 -22.77 9.80 12.48
C ASN A 4 -22.95 9.91 10.96
N THR A 5 -21.85 9.84 10.20
CA THR A 5 -21.91 9.65 8.75
C THR A 5 -22.31 8.22 8.52
N VAL A 6 -23.58 8.02 8.16
CA VAL A 6 -24.08 6.78 7.57
C VAL A 6 -23.09 6.38 6.48
N THR A 7 -22.43 5.22 6.62
CA THR A 7 -21.57 4.68 5.57
C THR A 7 -22.44 4.54 4.32
N PRO A 8 -22.08 5.20 3.20
CA PRO A 8 -22.89 5.12 1.99
C PRO A 8 -23.01 3.66 1.56
N LYS A 9 -24.17 3.29 1.01
CA LYS A 9 -24.35 1.97 0.40
C LYS A 9 -23.30 1.79 -0.69
N HIS A 10 -22.67 0.61 -0.74
CA HIS A 10 -21.65 0.31 -1.75
C HIS A 10 -22.19 0.54 -3.17
N VAL A 11 -21.43 1.29 -3.96
CA VAL A 11 -21.65 1.51 -5.39
C VAL A 11 -20.84 0.46 -6.14
N PRO A 12 -21.43 -0.44 -6.92
CA PRO A 12 -20.69 -1.44 -7.70
C PRO A 12 -19.70 -0.80 -8.67
N PHE A 13 -18.57 -1.46 -8.94
CA PHE A 13 -17.53 -0.96 -9.88
C PHE A 13 -18.10 -0.59 -11.25
N LYS A 14 -19.00 -1.43 -11.77
CA LYS A 14 -19.68 -1.23 -13.06
C LYS A 14 -20.53 0.06 -13.15
N ASP A 15 -20.88 0.63 -12.01
CA ASP A 15 -21.69 1.86 -11.92
C ASP A 15 -20.79 3.10 -11.72
N LEU A 16 -19.45 2.93 -11.72
CA LEU A 16 -18.48 4.03 -11.71
C LEU A 16 -18.07 4.43 -13.14
N PRO A 17 -17.85 5.73 -13.41
CA PRO A 17 -17.92 6.84 -12.46
C PRO A 17 -19.34 7.38 -12.24
N LEU A 18 -19.55 8.06 -11.09
CA LEU A 18 -20.85 8.65 -10.74
C LEU A 18 -21.26 9.87 -11.58
N HIS A 19 -20.30 10.51 -12.25
CA HIS A 19 -20.54 11.65 -13.13
C HIS A 19 -19.74 11.49 -14.44
N PRO A 20 -20.30 11.86 -15.60
CA PRO A 20 -19.63 11.73 -16.90
C PRO A 20 -18.30 12.48 -17.02
N ASP A 21 -18.13 13.57 -16.26
CA ASP A 21 -16.91 14.41 -16.30
C ASP A 21 -15.79 13.88 -15.38
N HIS A 22 -16.07 12.86 -14.58
CA HIS A 22 -15.07 12.22 -13.74
C HIS A 22 -14.22 11.22 -14.56
N PRO A 23 -12.96 10.98 -14.19
CA PRO A 23 -12.13 9.97 -14.86
C PRO A 23 -12.81 8.59 -14.87
N PRO A 24 -12.55 7.76 -15.90
CA PRO A 24 -13.07 6.40 -15.97
C PRO A 24 -12.83 5.62 -14.68
N HIS A 25 -13.85 4.88 -14.23
CA HIS A 25 -13.81 4.04 -13.04
C HIS A 25 -13.55 4.76 -11.71
N SER A 26 -13.53 6.09 -11.67
CA SER A 26 -13.29 6.82 -10.42
C SER A 26 -14.49 6.77 -9.47
N ALA A 27 -14.21 6.66 -8.17
CA ALA A 27 -15.20 6.64 -7.09
C ALA A 27 -15.47 8.03 -6.50
N TRP A 28 -15.19 9.10 -7.27
CA TRP A 28 -15.32 10.47 -6.77
C TRP A 28 -16.76 10.80 -6.40
N GLY A 29 -16.93 11.47 -5.26
CA GLY A 29 -18.22 11.80 -4.70
C GLY A 29 -18.91 10.69 -3.90
N VAL A 30 -18.42 9.44 -3.87
CA VAL A 30 -19.02 8.35 -3.08
C VAL A 30 -19.15 8.72 -1.60
N TRP A 31 -18.11 9.36 -1.03
CA TRP A 31 -18.10 9.84 0.36
C TRP A 31 -18.33 11.37 0.46
N GLY A 32 -18.78 12.01 -0.62
CA GLY A 32 -18.96 13.45 -0.73
C GLY A 32 -17.81 14.17 -1.45
N ALA A 33 -18.08 15.37 -1.95
CA ALA A 33 -17.16 16.15 -2.78
C ALA A 33 -15.95 16.73 -2.00
N ASP A 34 -16.05 16.82 -0.67
CA ASP A 34 -14.99 17.33 0.21
C ASP A 34 -14.23 16.19 0.91
N ASP A 35 -14.51 14.92 0.59
CA ASP A 35 -13.81 13.79 1.17
C ASP A 35 -12.32 13.78 0.78
N GLN A 36 -11.49 13.38 1.73
CA GLN A 36 -10.03 13.29 1.62
C GLN A 36 -9.49 11.97 2.18
N LEU A 37 -10.37 11.03 2.56
CA LEU A 37 -10.02 9.75 3.16
C LEU A 37 -10.22 8.58 2.19
N GLY A 38 -11.07 8.71 1.18
CA GLY A 38 -11.32 7.67 0.19
C GLY A 38 -11.77 6.36 0.86
N CYS A 39 -11.19 5.25 0.41
CA CYS A 39 -11.44 3.91 0.94
C CYS A 39 -11.12 3.75 2.42
N LEU A 40 -10.33 4.64 3.04
CA LEU A 40 -10.15 4.63 4.48
C LEU A 40 -11.49 4.82 5.20
N ASN A 41 -12.47 5.52 4.63
CA ASN A 41 -13.82 5.63 5.21
C ASN A 41 -14.50 4.28 5.52
N ARG A 42 -14.02 3.16 4.96
CA ARG A 42 -14.46 1.79 5.27
C ARG A 42 -13.97 1.27 6.64
N LEU A 43 -12.94 1.87 7.23
CA LEU A 43 -12.45 1.60 8.58
C LEU A 43 -13.36 2.27 9.62
N THR A 44 -14.57 1.73 9.77
CA THR A 44 -15.56 2.18 10.74
C THR A 44 -15.19 1.74 12.17
N PRO A 45 -15.75 2.37 13.22
CA PRO A 45 -15.59 1.90 14.61
C PRO A 45 -15.96 0.42 14.78
N GLU A 46 -16.98 -0.06 14.08
CA GLU A 46 -17.41 -1.45 14.09
C GLU A 46 -16.37 -2.37 13.46
N CYS A 47 -15.77 -1.97 12.33
CA CYS A 47 -14.67 -2.71 11.69
C CYS A 47 -13.44 -2.78 12.61
N ILE A 48 -13.07 -1.67 13.25
CA ILE A 48 -11.94 -1.62 14.21
C ILE A 48 -12.20 -2.55 15.40
N LYS A 49 -13.41 -2.53 15.96
CA LYS A 49 -13.78 -3.42 17.07
C LYS A 49 -13.72 -4.90 16.68
N LYS A 50 -14.14 -5.24 15.46
CA LYS A 50 -14.00 -6.61 14.92
C LYS A 50 -12.54 -7.00 14.72
N ALA A 51 -11.72 -6.10 14.18
CA ALA A 51 -10.29 -6.33 14.00
C ALA A 51 -9.56 -6.59 15.32
N ALA A 52 -9.92 -5.89 16.40
CA ALA A 52 -9.37 -6.15 17.72
C ALA A 52 -9.63 -7.59 18.21
N ALA A 53 -10.71 -8.22 17.76
CA ALA A 53 -11.00 -9.62 18.08
C ALA A 53 -10.09 -10.61 17.34
N GLU A 54 -9.33 -10.19 16.32
CA GLU A 54 -8.34 -11.03 15.65
C GLU A 54 -7.09 -11.27 16.51
N VAL A 55 -6.84 -10.44 17.54
CA VAL A 55 -5.74 -10.63 18.49
C VAL A 55 -6.01 -11.85 19.37
N LYS A 56 -5.29 -12.94 19.15
CA LYS A 56 -5.37 -14.21 19.88
C LYS A 56 -4.12 -14.48 20.71
N THR A 57 -2.94 -14.16 20.19
CA THR A 57 -1.66 -14.49 20.86
C THR A 57 -1.00 -13.27 21.49
N GLY A 58 -1.39 -12.06 21.08
CA GLY A 58 -0.77 -10.82 21.51
C GLY A 58 0.61 -10.59 20.89
N ARG A 59 0.98 -11.37 19.87
CA ARG A 59 2.27 -11.22 19.19
C ARG A 59 2.21 -10.00 18.28
N SER A 60 3.05 -9.01 18.56
CA SER A 60 3.25 -7.85 17.69
C SER A 60 4.41 -8.09 16.72
N ILE A 61 4.19 -7.78 15.45
CA ILE A 61 5.17 -7.93 14.36
C ILE A 61 5.27 -6.59 13.63
N GLY A 62 6.47 -6.01 13.59
CA GLY A 62 6.73 -4.83 12.78
C GLY A 62 6.77 -5.18 11.30
N LEU A 63 6.14 -4.37 10.47
CA LEU A 63 6.06 -4.58 9.01
C LEU A 63 6.87 -3.54 8.22
N ASN A 64 7.76 -2.84 8.91
CA ASN A 64 8.56 -1.76 8.36
C ASN A 64 9.92 -2.32 7.94
N TRP A 65 10.18 -2.31 6.65
CA TRP A 65 11.51 -2.44 6.11
C TRP A 65 12.37 -1.29 6.64
N SER A 66 13.64 -1.56 6.93
CA SER A 66 14.49 -0.55 7.55
C SER A 66 14.74 0.62 6.60
N MET A 67 14.73 1.84 7.13
CA MET A 67 14.85 3.08 6.35
C MET A 67 16.17 3.19 5.57
N GLY A 68 17.19 2.42 5.96
CA GLY A 68 18.50 2.37 5.31
C GLY A 68 18.69 1.21 4.32
N GLU A 69 17.76 0.27 4.23
CA GLU A 69 17.99 -0.99 3.49
C GLU A 69 18.00 -0.81 1.97
N MET A 70 17.23 0.14 1.44
CA MET A 70 17.32 0.52 0.02
C MET A 70 18.59 1.33 -0.25
N HIS A 71 19.74 0.66 -0.14
CA HIS A 71 21.06 1.24 -0.34
C HIS A 71 21.44 1.43 -1.82
N VAL A 72 20.67 0.87 -2.76
CA VAL A 72 20.76 1.13 -4.22
C VAL A 72 19.38 1.57 -4.73
N PRO A 73 18.94 2.80 -4.42
CA PRO A 73 17.64 3.29 -4.88
C PRO A 73 17.68 3.68 -6.37
N PRO A 74 16.51 3.80 -7.04
CA PRO A 74 16.43 4.46 -8.34
C PRO A 74 17.11 5.83 -8.32
N PHE A 75 17.77 6.21 -9.42
CA PHE A 75 18.64 7.40 -9.49
C PHE A 75 17.98 8.74 -9.07
N TYR A 76 16.65 8.81 -9.12
CA TYR A 76 15.86 9.99 -8.76
C TYR A 76 15.40 10.01 -7.29
N ARG A 77 15.70 8.96 -6.50
CA ARG A 77 15.41 8.87 -5.07
C ARG A 77 16.71 9.00 -4.26
N THR A 78 16.63 9.66 -3.11
CA THR A 78 17.78 9.84 -2.21
C THR A 78 17.85 8.70 -1.19
N LYS A 79 19.07 8.28 -0.85
CA LYS A 79 19.35 7.38 0.28
C LYS A 79 19.07 8.11 1.60
N LEU A 80 18.79 7.36 2.66
CA LEU A 80 18.73 7.90 4.01
C LEU A 80 20.05 8.59 4.37
N LYS A 81 19.97 9.81 4.88
CA LYS A 81 21.04 10.45 5.65
C LYS A 81 20.63 10.47 7.11
N HIS A 82 21.48 9.92 7.96
CA HIS A 82 21.30 9.89 9.42
C HIS A 82 22.51 10.54 10.08
N GLU A 83 22.25 11.60 10.85
CA GLU A 83 23.26 12.34 11.59
C GLU A 83 22.89 12.31 13.07
N ILE A 84 23.75 11.73 13.92
CA ILE A 84 23.63 11.77 15.38
C ILE A 84 24.56 12.84 15.91
N PHE A 85 24.07 13.72 16.77
CA PHE A 85 24.84 14.82 17.35
C PHE A 85 24.56 15.02 18.85
N SER A 86 25.55 15.51 19.58
CA SER A 86 25.42 15.77 21.02
C SER A 86 24.88 17.18 21.28
N ILE A 87 23.89 17.28 22.17
CA ILE A 87 23.32 18.57 22.63
C ILE A 87 23.75 18.94 24.06
N ALA A 88 24.27 17.97 24.82
CA ALA A 88 24.91 18.15 26.13
C ALA A 88 25.72 16.88 26.50
N GLU A 89 26.45 16.92 27.61
CA GLU A 89 27.14 15.74 28.16
C GLU A 89 26.15 14.58 28.35
N ASN A 90 26.42 13.42 27.73
CA ASN A 90 25.55 12.24 27.71
C ASN A 90 24.13 12.49 27.16
N CYS A 91 23.95 13.48 26.29
CA CYS A 91 22.67 13.80 25.64
C CYS A 91 22.85 13.96 24.13
N ASN A 92 22.07 13.21 23.35
CA ASN A 92 22.18 13.15 21.89
C ASN A 92 20.80 13.30 21.25
N ASP A 93 20.77 13.99 20.12
CA ASP A 93 19.66 14.05 19.18
C ASP A 93 20.12 13.49 17.83
N ASP A 94 19.19 13.26 16.90
CA ASP A 94 19.51 12.93 15.51
C ASP A 94 18.70 13.73 14.48
N ARG A 95 19.22 13.75 13.26
CA ARG A 95 18.59 14.33 12.08
C ARG A 95 18.49 13.27 10.98
N LEU A 96 17.30 13.18 10.38
CA LEU A 96 17.01 12.30 9.26
C LEU A 96 16.66 13.14 8.02
N GLU A 97 17.27 12.81 6.88
CA GLU A 97 16.86 13.28 5.56
C GLU A 97 16.63 12.04 4.69
N PHE A 98 15.41 11.87 4.18
CA PHE A 98 15.04 10.72 3.37
C PHE A 98 13.97 11.09 2.36
N ASN A 99 13.89 10.32 1.29
CA ASN A 99 12.75 10.34 0.39
C ASN A 99 11.66 9.41 0.95
N THR A 100 10.44 9.90 1.06
CA THR A 100 9.28 9.19 1.63
C THR A 100 8.85 7.95 0.82
N GLN A 101 9.51 7.67 -0.31
CA GLN A 101 9.32 6.52 -1.18
C GLN A 101 10.54 5.56 -1.24
N THR A 102 11.46 5.60 -0.26
CA THR A 102 12.72 4.80 -0.31
C THR A 102 12.75 3.63 0.69
N SER A 103 11.64 3.34 1.37
CA SER A 103 11.49 2.20 2.27
C SER A 103 10.01 1.84 2.36
N SER A 104 9.58 1.02 3.33
CA SER A 104 8.15 0.82 3.55
C SER A 104 7.42 2.15 3.60
N GLN A 105 6.33 2.27 2.87
CA GLN A 105 5.66 3.54 2.63
C GLN A 105 4.16 3.36 2.41
N TRP A 106 3.41 4.41 2.70
CA TRP A 106 2.07 4.65 2.17
C TRP A 106 2.12 5.77 1.14
N ASP A 107 1.53 5.54 -0.03
CA ASP A 107 1.30 6.55 -1.03
C ASP A 107 -0.02 7.26 -0.76
N GLY A 108 0.04 8.57 -0.56
CA GLY A 108 -1.12 9.43 -0.36
C GLY A 108 -1.73 9.88 -1.68
N PHE A 109 -2.95 10.41 -1.63
CA PHE A 109 -3.71 10.80 -2.84
C PHE A 109 -3.14 12.01 -3.62
N ARG A 110 -1.95 12.49 -3.25
CA ARG A 110 -1.17 13.50 -3.98
C ARG A 110 -0.04 12.89 -4.80
N HIS A 111 0.18 11.57 -4.72
CA HIS A 111 1.34 10.90 -5.30
C HIS A 111 1.23 10.73 -6.81
N TRP A 112 0.09 10.23 -7.31
CA TRP A 112 -0.05 9.87 -8.71
C TRP A 112 -1.39 10.32 -9.29
N ALA A 113 -1.36 11.19 -10.30
CA ALA A 113 -2.55 11.72 -10.97
C ALA A 113 -3.00 10.84 -12.13
N PHE A 114 -4.25 11.02 -12.56
CA PHE A 114 -4.66 10.67 -13.91
C PHE A 114 -3.87 11.47 -14.97
N PRO A 115 -3.83 11.00 -16.23
CA PRO A 115 -3.14 11.70 -17.32
C PRO A 115 -3.60 13.15 -17.54
N ASP A 116 -4.83 13.49 -17.14
CA ASP A 116 -5.39 14.86 -17.22
C ASP A 116 -4.92 15.78 -16.08
N GLY A 117 -4.05 15.28 -15.18
CA GLY A 117 -3.50 16.03 -14.06
C GLY A 117 -4.42 16.16 -12.85
N ARG A 118 -5.54 15.43 -12.82
CA ARG A 118 -6.42 15.36 -11.65
C ARG A 118 -6.09 14.16 -10.77
N PHE A 119 -6.21 14.37 -9.48
CA PHE A 119 -6.05 13.42 -8.39
C PHE A 119 -7.40 13.17 -7.72
N TYR A 120 -7.41 12.38 -6.65
CA TYR A 120 -8.61 12.04 -5.87
C TYR A 120 -9.54 13.24 -5.62
N ASN A 121 -10.83 13.03 -5.92
CA ASN A 121 -11.91 14.00 -5.74
C ASN A 121 -11.66 15.36 -6.42
N GLY A 122 -11.02 15.33 -7.59
CA GLY A 122 -10.81 16.51 -8.43
C GLY A 122 -9.71 17.46 -7.96
N PHE A 123 -8.85 17.05 -7.01
CA PHE A 123 -7.64 17.81 -6.69
C PHE A 123 -6.70 17.88 -7.89
N THR A 124 -6.12 19.03 -8.19
CA THR A 124 -5.35 19.22 -9.43
C THR A 124 -3.85 19.36 -9.20
N GLN A 125 -3.07 19.00 -10.23
CA GLN A 125 -1.62 19.25 -10.26
C GLN A 125 -1.27 20.74 -10.10
N ALA A 126 -2.13 21.64 -10.57
CA ALA A 126 -1.98 23.08 -10.39
C ALA A 126 -2.13 23.49 -8.92
N GLU A 127 -3.14 22.95 -8.23
CA GLU A 127 -3.31 23.14 -6.78
C GLU A 127 -2.11 22.60 -5.99
N LEU A 128 -1.57 21.43 -6.36
CA LEU A 128 -0.35 20.88 -5.76
C LEU A 128 0.83 21.86 -5.88
N LYS A 129 1.11 22.30 -7.11
CA LYS A 129 2.23 23.19 -7.43
C LYS A 129 2.10 24.58 -6.80
N SER A 130 0.89 25.00 -6.43
CA SER A 130 0.67 26.26 -5.74
C SER A 130 1.36 26.33 -4.36
N GLY A 131 1.57 25.17 -3.72
CA GLY A 131 2.11 25.07 -2.36
C GLY A 131 1.18 25.57 -1.25
N ARG A 132 -0.06 26.01 -1.60
CA ARG A 132 -1.01 26.61 -0.64
C ARG A 132 -2.07 25.63 -0.14
N SER A 133 -2.39 24.62 -0.94
CA SER A 133 -3.41 23.63 -0.60
C SER A 133 -2.80 22.46 0.16
N GLN A 134 -3.46 22.09 1.27
CA GLN A 134 -3.15 20.88 2.05
C GLN A 134 -4.15 19.74 1.76
N ARG A 135 -5.11 19.97 0.84
CA ARG A 135 -6.12 18.98 0.48
C ARG A 135 -5.47 17.67 0.03
N ASN A 136 -6.06 16.54 0.44
CA ASN A 136 -5.58 15.18 0.18
C ASN A 136 -4.19 14.87 0.76
N GLY A 137 -3.66 15.72 1.64
CA GLY A 137 -2.38 15.46 2.30
C GLY A 137 -2.48 14.38 3.38
N ILE A 138 -1.35 13.71 3.61
CA ILE A 138 -1.26 12.56 4.52
C ILE A 138 -1.69 12.87 5.97
N GLN A 139 -1.64 14.15 6.39
CA GLN A 139 -2.11 14.58 7.70
C GLN A 139 -3.60 14.30 7.96
N GLU A 140 -4.41 14.16 6.90
CA GLU A 140 -5.82 13.77 7.05
C GLU A 140 -5.96 12.37 7.63
N TRP A 141 -5.02 11.48 7.33
CA TRP A 141 -5.00 10.10 7.81
C TRP A 141 -4.49 10.05 9.26
N ALA A 142 -3.51 10.90 9.59
CA ALA A 142 -2.94 11.03 10.96
C ALA A 142 -3.97 11.39 12.04
N LYS A 143 -5.14 11.92 11.67
CA LYS A 143 -6.21 12.27 12.61
C LYS A 143 -6.82 11.04 13.29
N ARG A 144 -6.66 9.86 12.71
CA ARG A 144 -7.28 8.62 13.19
C ARG A 144 -6.45 7.35 12.96
N GLY A 145 -5.32 7.46 12.26
CA GLY A 145 -4.50 6.33 11.85
C GLY A 145 -5.20 5.36 10.90
N ILE A 146 -4.50 4.28 10.59
CA ILE A 146 -5.00 3.17 9.78
C ILE A 146 -5.09 1.96 10.71
N VAL A 147 -6.29 1.67 11.19
CA VAL A 147 -6.56 0.56 12.12
C VAL A 147 -7.68 -0.28 11.54
N GLY A 148 -7.45 -1.57 11.40
CA GLY A 148 -8.40 -2.47 10.74
C GLY A 148 -7.95 -3.92 10.78
N ARG A 149 -8.68 -4.76 10.04
CA ARG A 149 -8.33 -6.17 9.91
C ARG A 149 -7.37 -6.33 8.74
N GLY A 150 -6.16 -6.82 9.02
CA GLY A 150 -5.19 -7.19 8.00
C GLY A 150 -5.44 -8.61 7.49
N VAL A 151 -5.19 -8.82 6.21
CA VAL A 151 -5.26 -10.12 5.53
C VAL A 151 -3.99 -10.33 4.72
N LEU A 152 -3.24 -11.38 5.01
CA LEU A 152 -2.04 -11.76 4.26
C LEU A 152 -2.38 -12.75 3.15
N ILE A 153 -2.04 -12.41 1.92
CA ILE A 153 -1.98 -13.32 0.77
C ILE A 153 -0.51 -13.62 0.48
N ASP A 154 -0.10 -14.85 0.78
CA ASP A 154 1.29 -15.27 0.65
C ASP A 154 1.54 -15.98 -0.69
N TYR A 155 1.91 -15.20 -1.71
CA TYR A 155 2.17 -15.74 -3.03
C TYR A 155 3.46 -16.55 -3.09
N VAL A 156 4.48 -16.18 -2.30
CA VAL A 156 5.76 -16.90 -2.25
C VAL A 156 5.56 -18.33 -1.75
N GLU A 157 4.83 -18.54 -0.65
CA GLU A 157 4.54 -19.90 -0.16
C GLU A 157 3.66 -20.68 -1.13
N TYR A 158 2.68 -20.02 -1.75
CA TYR A 158 1.87 -20.65 -2.79
C TYR A 158 2.72 -21.12 -3.97
N ALA A 159 3.64 -20.28 -4.45
CA ALA A 159 4.49 -20.55 -5.61
C ALA A 159 5.44 -21.74 -5.38
N LYS A 160 5.85 -22.03 -4.14
CA LYS A 160 6.65 -23.24 -3.83
C LYS A 160 5.94 -24.56 -4.16
N THR A 161 4.60 -24.52 -4.22
CA THR A 161 3.78 -25.69 -4.60
C THR A 161 3.38 -25.69 -6.08
N SER A 162 3.73 -24.63 -6.81
CA SER A 162 3.51 -24.52 -8.25
C SER A 162 4.54 -25.34 -9.03
N ALA A 163 4.18 -25.76 -10.24
CA ALA A 163 5.10 -26.41 -11.16
C ALA A 163 6.11 -25.42 -11.78
N GLU A 164 5.75 -24.14 -11.87
CA GLU A 164 6.57 -23.10 -12.48
C GLU A 164 7.50 -22.45 -11.44
N PRO A 165 8.80 -22.27 -11.76
CA PRO A 165 9.72 -21.56 -10.89
C PRO A 165 9.29 -20.09 -10.74
N TYR A 166 9.42 -19.55 -9.54
CA TYR A 166 9.09 -18.17 -9.23
C TYR A 166 10.33 -17.37 -8.86
N ASP A 167 10.53 -16.24 -9.53
CA ASP A 167 11.55 -15.25 -9.22
C ASP A 167 10.88 -13.94 -8.74
N PRO A 168 11.07 -13.54 -7.47
CA PRO A 168 10.55 -12.27 -6.93
C PRO A 168 11.06 -10.99 -7.60
N TRP A 169 11.97 -11.08 -8.58
CA TRP A 169 12.41 -9.94 -9.40
C TRP A 169 11.88 -9.97 -10.84
N SER A 170 11.09 -10.99 -11.19
CA SER A 170 10.43 -11.07 -12.50
C SER A 170 9.14 -10.26 -12.52
N ALA A 171 8.68 -9.89 -13.72
CA ALA A 171 7.36 -9.28 -13.95
C ALA A 171 6.20 -10.31 -13.81
N THR A 172 6.18 -11.11 -12.74
CA THR A 172 5.11 -12.08 -12.51
C THR A 172 3.80 -11.36 -12.22
N ALA A 173 2.86 -11.44 -13.16
CA ALA A 173 1.52 -10.87 -13.04
C ALA A 173 0.60 -11.84 -12.29
N ILE A 174 0.27 -11.53 -11.04
CA ILE A 174 -0.56 -12.39 -10.18
C ILE A 174 -2.04 -12.09 -10.45
N PRO A 175 -2.81 -13.00 -11.07
CA PRO A 175 -4.21 -12.75 -11.36
C PRO A 175 -5.09 -12.86 -10.10
N VAL A 176 -6.25 -12.21 -10.12
CA VAL A 176 -7.26 -12.28 -9.04
C VAL A 176 -7.64 -13.72 -8.71
N SER A 177 -7.76 -14.59 -9.71
CA SER A 177 -8.07 -16.01 -9.53
C SER A 177 -7.06 -16.74 -8.64
N THR A 178 -5.77 -16.40 -8.74
CA THR A 178 -4.73 -16.97 -7.87
C THR A 178 -4.84 -16.45 -6.44
N ILE A 179 -5.13 -15.16 -6.25
CA ILE A 179 -5.39 -14.59 -4.92
C ILE A 179 -6.58 -15.29 -4.26
N GLN A 180 -7.67 -15.51 -5.01
CA GLN A 180 -8.84 -16.23 -4.54
C GLN A 180 -8.53 -17.70 -4.23
N GLU A 181 -7.67 -18.35 -5.00
CA GLU A 181 -7.21 -19.71 -4.69
C GLU A 181 -6.42 -19.76 -3.38
N ILE A 182 -5.48 -18.84 -3.16
CA ILE A 182 -4.73 -18.73 -1.91
C ILE A 182 -5.70 -18.50 -0.75
N ALA A 183 -6.64 -17.56 -0.89
CA ALA A 183 -7.64 -17.28 0.11
C ALA A 183 -8.46 -18.54 0.47
N ARG A 184 -8.90 -19.33 -0.52
CA ARG A 184 -9.60 -20.59 -0.28
C ARG A 184 -8.72 -21.62 0.45
N LYS A 185 -7.46 -21.79 0.04
CA LYS A 185 -6.52 -22.73 0.68
C LYS A 185 -6.22 -22.35 2.14
N CYS A 186 -6.18 -21.05 2.43
CA CYS A 186 -5.93 -20.49 3.77
C CYS A 186 -7.21 -20.22 4.58
N ASN A 187 -8.39 -20.66 4.09
CA ASN A 187 -9.69 -20.42 4.72
C ASN A 187 -9.97 -18.94 5.06
N ILE A 188 -9.56 -18.04 4.17
CA ILE A 188 -9.76 -16.60 4.28
C ILE A 188 -11.08 -16.23 3.63
N THR A 189 -11.92 -15.49 4.38
CA THR A 189 -13.08 -14.78 3.82
C THR A 189 -12.81 -13.28 3.93
N PHE A 190 -12.74 -12.61 2.78
CA PHE A 190 -12.60 -11.15 2.74
C PHE A 190 -13.84 -10.45 3.28
N GLN A 191 -13.65 -9.33 3.96
CA GLN A 191 -14.68 -8.51 4.57
C GLN A 191 -14.51 -7.04 4.16
N PRO A 192 -15.61 -6.27 4.08
CA PRO A 192 -15.51 -4.83 3.86
C PRO A 192 -14.64 -4.16 4.94
N GLY A 193 -13.70 -3.33 4.50
CA GLY A 193 -12.73 -2.65 5.35
C GLY A 193 -11.47 -3.46 5.66
N ASP A 194 -11.27 -4.61 5.03
CA ASP A 194 -10.00 -5.34 5.13
C ASP A 194 -8.84 -4.53 4.52
N ILE A 195 -7.65 -4.73 5.11
CA ILE A 195 -6.37 -4.25 4.62
C ILE A 195 -5.66 -5.45 3.99
N LEU A 196 -5.52 -5.44 2.67
CA LEU A 196 -4.93 -6.54 1.92
C LEU A 196 -3.40 -6.38 1.86
N LEU A 197 -2.66 -7.38 2.34
CA LEU A 197 -1.21 -7.46 2.22
C LEU A 197 -0.85 -8.59 1.25
N LEU A 198 -0.10 -8.28 0.20
CA LEU A 198 0.38 -9.25 -0.79
C LEU A 198 1.89 -9.47 -0.61
N ARG A 199 2.28 -10.66 -0.17
CA ARG A 199 3.70 -11.05 -0.09
C ARG A 199 4.15 -11.66 -1.41
N THR A 200 5.06 -10.97 -2.08
CA THR A 200 5.70 -11.34 -3.34
C THR A 200 7.16 -11.77 -3.15
N GLY A 201 7.78 -11.46 -2.02
CA GLY A 201 9.16 -11.82 -1.69
C GLY A 201 10.21 -10.84 -2.24
N PHE A 202 9.81 -9.68 -2.78
CA PHE A 202 10.74 -8.74 -3.39
C PHE A 202 11.74 -8.17 -2.37
N VAL A 203 11.29 -7.64 -1.23
CA VAL A 203 12.18 -7.13 -0.16
C VAL A 203 13.21 -8.19 0.25
N HIS A 204 12.75 -9.41 0.57
CA HIS A 204 13.64 -10.49 0.98
C HIS A 204 14.69 -10.84 -0.10
N ARG A 205 14.27 -10.83 -1.38
CA ARG A 205 15.17 -11.09 -2.50
C ARG A 205 16.16 -9.94 -2.72
N TYR A 206 15.75 -8.69 -2.49
CA TYR A 206 16.64 -7.53 -2.53
C TYR A 206 17.76 -7.66 -1.49
N GLU A 207 17.42 -8.01 -0.25
CA GLU A 207 18.40 -8.19 0.84
C GLU A 207 19.34 -9.38 0.62
N SER A 208 18.92 -10.37 -0.17
CA SER A 208 19.73 -11.55 -0.45
C SER A 208 20.80 -11.31 -1.53
N LEU A 209 20.78 -10.15 -2.20
CA LEU A 209 21.71 -9.81 -3.28
C LEU A 209 22.92 -9.05 -2.76
N SER A 210 24.08 -9.25 -3.40
CA SER A 210 25.23 -8.39 -3.18
C SER A 210 25.01 -7.00 -3.79
N GLU A 211 25.70 -5.99 -3.26
CA GLU A 211 25.63 -4.62 -3.78
C GLU A 211 26.00 -4.55 -5.28
N ALA A 212 26.94 -5.37 -5.74
CA ALA A 212 27.32 -5.43 -7.15
C ALA A 212 26.20 -5.96 -8.05
N GLU A 213 25.47 -6.99 -7.60
CA GLU A 213 24.31 -7.52 -8.32
C GLU A 213 23.16 -6.51 -8.32
N LEU A 214 22.91 -5.83 -7.20
CA LEU A 214 21.91 -4.78 -7.09
C LEU A 214 22.22 -3.61 -8.01
N ASN A 215 23.46 -3.10 -8.03
CA ASN A 215 23.87 -2.04 -8.94
C ASN A 215 23.67 -2.45 -10.40
N ALA A 216 24.12 -3.66 -10.80
CA ALA A 216 23.94 -4.14 -12.16
C ALA A 216 22.46 -4.26 -12.55
N LYS A 217 21.59 -4.66 -11.61
CA LYS A 217 20.14 -4.74 -11.82
C LYS A 217 19.49 -3.36 -11.92
N MET A 218 19.86 -2.42 -11.06
CA MET A 218 19.25 -1.08 -10.98
C MET A 218 19.77 -0.12 -12.06
N GLU A 219 20.98 -0.36 -12.60
CA GLU A 219 21.52 0.34 -13.77
C GLU A 219 20.86 -0.10 -15.07
N GLY A 220 20.45 -1.37 -15.16
CA GLY A 220 19.62 -1.87 -16.25
C GLY A 220 18.28 -1.14 -16.22
N GLN A 221 17.98 -0.35 -17.25
CA GLN A 221 16.77 0.48 -17.35
C GLN A 221 15.42 -0.30 -17.35
N GLU A 222 15.46 -1.60 -17.09
CA GLU A 222 14.33 -2.54 -17.09
C GLU A 222 14.16 -3.14 -15.68
N MET A 223 14.02 -2.29 -14.66
CA MET A 223 13.55 -2.78 -13.36
C MET A 223 12.16 -3.41 -13.56
N THR A 224 12.01 -4.65 -13.14
CA THR A 224 10.73 -5.37 -13.10
C THR A 224 10.48 -5.90 -11.71
N TYR A 225 9.21 -6.04 -11.34
CA TYR A 225 8.83 -6.64 -10.08
C TYR A 225 7.44 -7.29 -10.18
N PRO A 226 7.20 -8.34 -9.39
CA PRO A 226 5.93 -9.03 -9.34
C PRO A 226 4.86 -8.16 -8.65
N GLY A 227 3.60 -8.49 -8.87
CA GLY A 227 2.49 -7.82 -8.20
C GLY A 227 1.14 -8.25 -8.74
N LEU A 228 0.08 -7.58 -8.31
CA LEU A 228 -1.26 -7.82 -8.85
C LEU A 228 -1.28 -7.54 -10.36
N LYS A 229 -1.88 -8.44 -11.15
CA LYS A 229 -2.03 -8.26 -12.59
C LYS A 229 -2.85 -7.00 -12.88
N GLY A 230 -2.33 -6.13 -13.75
CA GLY A 230 -3.07 -5.00 -14.30
C GLY A 230 -4.24 -5.45 -15.19
N SER A 231 -5.49 -5.22 -14.76
CA SER A 231 -6.69 -5.50 -15.56
C SER A 231 -7.94 -4.83 -14.98
N LEU A 232 -9.00 -4.72 -15.79
CA LEU A 232 -10.32 -4.30 -15.29
C LEU A 232 -10.88 -5.25 -14.23
N GLU A 233 -10.63 -6.56 -14.37
CA GLU A 233 -11.02 -7.56 -13.37
C GLU A 233 -10.37 -7.28 -12.01
N SER A 234 -9.08 -6.91 -12.00
CA SER A 234 -8.36 -6.54 -10.78
C SER A 234 -8.94 -5.28 -10.14
N LEU A 235 -9.22 -4.24 -10.94
CA LEU A 235 -9.84 -3.00 -10.45
C LEU A 235 -11.25 -3.25 -9.88
N GLU A 236 -12.08 -4.02 -10.59
CA GLU A 236 -13.41 -4.43 -10.15
C GLU A 236 -13.33 -5.20 -8.83
N TRP A 237 -12.46 -6.21 -8.75
CA TRP A 237 -12.29 -7.03 -7.56
C TRP A 237 -11.83 -6.21 -6.34
N LEU A 238 -10.84 -5.34 -6.51
CA LEU A 238 -10.36 -4.47 -5.43
C LEU A 238 -11.46 -3.56 -4.89
N TRP A 239 -12.23 -2.94 -5.79
CA TRP A 239 -13.30 -2.03 -5.41
C TRP A 239 -14.49 -2.74 -4.77
N ASP A 240 -14.98 -3.81 -5.38
CA ASP A 240 -16.20 -4.52 -4.94
C ASP A 240 -15.99 -5.42 -3.71
N THR A 241 -14.76 -5.88 -3.48
CA THR A 241 -14.39 -6.53 -2.20
C THR A 241 -14.33 -5.52 -1.04
N GLN A 242 -14.31 -4.22 -1.35
CA GLN A 242 -14.34 -3.12 -0.39
C GLN A 242 -13.14 -3.09 0.56
N PHE A 243 -11.92 -3.30 0.04
CA PHE A 243 -10.70 -3.08 0.82
C PHE A 243 -10.56 -1.62 1.24
N SER A 244 -10.01 -1.37 2.43
CA SER A 244 -9.71 0.00 2.87
C SER A 244 -8.33 0.47 2.41
N CYS A 245 -7.39 -0.46 2.26
CA CYS A 245 -6.02 -0.24 1.81
C CYS A 245 -5.49 -1.52 1.13
N VAL A 246 -4.49 -1.37 0.28
CA VAL A 246 -3.71 -2.48 -0.27
C VAL A 246 -2.23 -2.22 -0.04
N ALA A 247 -1.46 -3.25 0.27
CA ALA A 247 -0.01 -3.13 0.35
C ALA A 247 0.70 -4.39 -0.13
N ALA A 248 1.95 -4.23 -0.56
CA ALA A 248 2.83 -5.33 -0.93
C ALA A 248 4.26 -5.10 -0.41
N ASP A 249 5.08 -6.15 -0.47
CA ASP A 249 6.52 -6.09 -0.24
C ASP A 249 7.32 -5.78 -1.52
N SER A 250 6.66 -5.39 -2.61
CA SER A 250 7.25 -4.93 -3.87
C SER A 250 7.29 -3.40 -3.95
N PRO A 251 8.09 -2.80 -4.87
CA PRO A 251 8.17 -1.35 -5.10
C PRO A 251 6.91 -0.72 -5.73
N GLY A 252 5.84 -1.50 -5.82
CA GLY A 252 4.55 -1.19 -6.42
C GLY A 252 3.58 -2.30 -6.03
N PHE A 253 2.29 -2.01 -5.89
CA PHE A 253 1.29 -3.04 -5.57
C PHE A 253 0.92 -3.88 -6.81
N GLU A 254 0.79 -3.22 -7.96
CA GLU A 254 0.63 -3.92 -9.24
C GLU A 254 1.97 -4.38 -9.81
N VAL A 255 1.91 -5.39 -10.68
CA VAL A 255 3.08 -5.87 -11.43
C VAL A 255 3.67 -4.75 -12.30
N TRP A 256 4.99 -4.72 -12.39
CA TRP A 256 5.70 -3.81 -13.29
C TRP A 256 6.63 -4.58 -14.23
N SER A 257 6.38 -4.41 -15.53
CA SER A 257 7.13 -5.05 -16.62
C SER A 257 8.05 -4.09 -17.37
N GLY A 258 8.38 -2.94 -16.77
CA GLY A 258 9.19 -1.89 -17.40
C GLY A 258 8.37 -0.87 -18.20
N LEU A 259 9.06 0.03 -18.88
CA LEU A 259 8.46 1.16 -19.62
C LEU A 259 7.84 0.77 -20.99
N GLY A 260 7.83 -0.52 -21.34
CA GLY A 260 7.20 -1.04 -22.54
C GLY A 260 5.66 -1.02 -22.50
N GLU A 261 5.03 -1.70 -23.45
CA GLU A 261 3.57 -1.87 -23.46
C GLU A 261 3.13 -2.68 -22.22
N MET A 262 2.50 -1.99 -21.27
CA MET A 262 1.77 -2.62 -20.17
C MET A 262 0.31 -2.78 -20.58
N GLU A 263 -0.29 -3.93 -20.27
CA GLU A 263 -1.70 -4.22 -20.58
C GLU A 263 -2.65 -3.20 -19.94
N MET A 264 -2.38 -2.78 -18.69
CA MET A 264 -3.11 -1.72 -17.98
C MET A 264 -2.27 -1.15 -16.83
N ARG A 265 -2.21 0.18 -16.71
CA ARG A 265 -1.70 0.87 -15.50
C ARG A 265 -2.86 1.08 -14.53
N MET A 266 -2.73 0.57 -13.31
CA MET A 266 -3.79 0.64 -12.30
C MET A 266 -3.54 1.72 -11.24
N HIS A 267 -2.28 2.15 -11.06
CA HIS A 267 -1.85 3.03 -9.99
C HIS A 267 -2.69 4.32 -9.89
N GLU A 268 -2.94 5.00 -11.01
CA GLU A 268 -3.80 6.20 -11.05
C GLU A 268 -5.25 5.89 -10.68
N THR A 269 -5.78 4.73 -11.06
CA THR A 269 -7.17 4.36 -10.78
C THR A 269 -7.34 3.91 -9.35
N ILE A 270 -6.41 3.12 -8.81
CA ILE A 270 -6.41 2.69 -7.40
C ILE A 270 -6.30 3.92 -6.50
N LEU A 271 -5.27 4.75 -6.72
CA LEU A 271 -4.97 5.84 -5.81
C LEU A 271 -5.86 7.07 -6.05
N SER A 272 -5.82 7.63 -7.26
CA SER A 272 -6.57 8.84 -7.59
C SER A 272 -8.01 8.56 -7.98
N GLY A 273 -8.34 7.39 -8.54
CA GLY A 273 -9.71 7.02 -8.89
C GLY A 273 -10.54 6.62 -7.68
N PHE A 274 -10.15 5.55 -7.00
CA PHE A 274 -10.89 5.01 -5.85
C PHE A 274 -10.63 5.77 -4.55
N GLY A 275 -9.47 6.43 -4.42
CA GLY A 275 -8.98 6.85 -3.12
C GLY A 275 -8.58 5.65 -2.27
N LEU A 276 -7.96 4.62 -2.88
CA LEU A 276 -7.47 3.44 -2.18
C LEU A 276 -5.97 3.60 -1.89
N PRO A 277 -5.55 3.75 -0.62
CA PRO A 277 -4.14 3.84 -0.26
C PRO A 277 -3.33 2.62 -0.73
N ILE A 278 -2.14 2.89 -1.25
CA ILE A 278 -1.18 1.89 -1.71
C ILE A 278 0.00 1.87 -0.74
N GLY A 279 0.33 0.69 -0.23
CA GLY A 279 1.50 0.44 0.59
C GLY A 279 2.55 -0.34 -0.20
N GLU A 280 3.81 0.10 -0.14
CA GLU A 280 4.90 -0.51 -0.90
C GLU A 280 6.05 -0.87 0.04
N LEU A 281 6.83 -1.88 -0.36
CA LEU A 281 8.06 -2.30 0.34
C LEU A 281 7.84 -2.68 1.80
N PHE A 282 6.68 -3.21 2.17
CA PHE A 282 6.45 -3.73 3.53
C PHE A 282 7.35 -4.96 3.78
N ASP A 283 7.91 -5.09 4.99
CA ASP A 283 8.55 -6.36 5.38
C ASP A 283 7.48 -7.33 5.89
N LEU A 284 7.23 -8.38 5.12
CA LEU A 284 6.20 -9.39 5.38
C LEU A 284 6.77 -10.76 5.79
N GLU A 285 8.09 -10.88 5.96
CA GLU A 285 8.75 -12.17 6.15
C GLU A 285 8.41 -12.80 7.51
N GLU A 286 8.50 -12.03 8.59
CA GLU A 286 8.13 -12.54 9.92
C GLU A 286 6.62 -12.78 10.04
N LEU A 287 5.80 -11.91 9.44
CA LEU A 287 4.35 -12.09 9.42
C LEU A 287 3.97 -13.40 8.71
N SER A 288 4.54 -13.67 7.54
CA SER A 288 4.36 -14.92 6.79
C SER A 288 4.66 -16.15 7.65
N ARG A 289 5.85 -16.17 8.29
CA ARG A 289 6.26 -17.29 9.17
C ARG A 289 5.29 -17.52 10.31
N GLN A 290 4.83 -16.46 10.97
CA GLN A 290 3.90 -16.59 12.10
C GLN A 290 2.49 -16.98 11.63
N CYS A 291 1.99 -16.43 10.52
CA CYS A 291 0.73 -16.85 9.92
C CYS A 291 0.74 -18.34 9.56
N ALA A 292 1.83 -18.83 8.95
CA ALA A 292 2.00 -20.24 8.64
C ALA A 292 2.05 -21.12 9.90
N LYS A 293 2.75 -20.68 10.96
CA LYS A 293 2.80 -21.40 12.24
C LYS A 293 1.44 -21.48 12.93
N GLU A 294 0.67 -20.39 12.89
CA GLU A 294 -0.64 -20.30 13.53
C GLU A 294 -1.79 -20.81 12.65
N GLN A 295 -1.51 -21.11 11.36
CA GLN A 295 -2.51 -21.42 10.34
C GLN A 295 -3.63 -20.36 10.30
N ARG A 296 -3.25 -19.08 10.44
CA ARG A 296 -4.16 -17.92 10.45
C ARG A 296 -3.51 -16.75 9.73
N TRP A 297 -4.13 -16.29 8.66
CA TRP A 297 -3.66 -15.21 7.79
C TRP A 297 -4.45 -13.91 7.95
N THR A 298 -5.18 -13.79 9.06
CA THR A 298 -5.92 -12.58 9.45
C THR A 298 -5.48 -12.14 10.84
N PHE A 299 -5.40 -10.82 11.02
CA PHE A 299 -4.82 -10.21 12.22
C PHE A 299 -5.34 -8.77 12.39
N MET A 300 -5.11 -8.19 13.56
CA MET A 300 -5.29 -6.75 13.72
C MET A 300 -4.10 -6.05 13.07
N PHE A 301 -4.38 -5.06 12.21
CA PHE A 301 -3.37 -4.22 11.60
C PHE A 301 -3.48 -2.80 12.16
N THR A 302 -2.35 -2.21 12.49
CA THR A 302 -2.26 -0.80 12.88
C THR A 302 -1.12 -0.13 12.14
N SER A 303 -1.34 1.10 11.68
CA SER A 303 -0.33 1.92 11.04
C SER A 303 -0.62 3.39 11.31
N GLU A 304 0.43 4.17 11.43
CA GLU A 304 0.34 5.62 11.62
C GLU A 304 1.28 6.33 10.66
N VAL A 305 0.84 7.48 10.15
CA VAL A 305 1.62 8.29 9.21
C VAL A 305 2.24 9.49 9.90
N LEU A 306 3.30 10.04 9.31
CA LEU A 306 3.85 11.32 9.72
C LEU A 306 2.78 12.40 9.56
N ASN A 307 2.56 13.19 10.59
CA ASN A 307 1.65 14.33 10.53
C ASN A 307 2.31 15.52 9.82
N VAL A 308 2.45 15.40 8.50
CA VAL A 308 3.03 16.43 7.62
C VAL A 308 1.90 17.06 6.82
N PRO A 309 1.50 18.32 7.09
CA PRO A 309 0.46 19.00 6.33
C PRO A 309 0.82 19.13 4.85
N GLY A 310 -0.04 18.60 3.98
CA GLY A 310 0.24 18.47 2.56
C GLY A 310 1.27 17.37 2.23
N GLY A 311 1.55 16.43 3.11
CA GLY A 311 2.42 15.29 2.80
C GLY A 311 1.89 14.50 1.59
N VAL A 312 2.78 14.06 0.71
CA VAL A 312 2.44 13.23 -0.45
C VAL A 312 2.35 11.75 -0.08
N ALA A 313 3.19 11.32 0.86
CA ALA A 313 3.35 9.94 1.30
C ALA A 313 3.94 9.95 2.71
N SER A 314 4.06 8.78 3.32
CA SER A 314 4.69 8.63 4.63
C SER A 314 5.24 7.22 4.83
N PRO A 315 6.33 7.04 5.60
CA PRO A 315 6.60 5.76 6.24
C PRO A 315 5.37 5.28 7.03
N PRO A 316 5.09 3.97 7.11
CA PRO A 316 3.80 3.50 7.58
C PRO A 316 3.75 3.23 9.09
N ASN A 317 4.89 3.08 9.77
CA ASN A 317 4.94 2.66 11.17
C ASN A 317 3.95 1.51 11.47
N ALA A 318 4.00 0.47 10.63
CA ALA A 318 2.98 -0.57 10.56
C ALA A 318 3.30 -1.75 11.50
N LEU A 319 2.25 -2.28 12.12
CA LEU A 319 2.26 -3.47 12.96
C LEU A 319 1.14 -4.43 12.55
N ALA A 320 1.45 -5.72 12.57
CA ALA A 320 0.46 -6.79 12.67
C ALA A 320 0.43 -7.31 14.11
N ILE A 321 -0.76 -7.51 14.66
CA ILE A 321 -0.97 -8.06 16.00
C ILE A 321 -1.82 -9.33 15.87
N LEU A 322 -1.18 -10.47 16.16
CA LEU A 322 -1.79 -11.80 16.06
C LEU A 322 -2.53 -12.20 17.33
#